data_AF-A0A2Y9C7D2-F1
#
_entry.id   AF-A0A2Y9C7D2-F1
#
_cell.length_a   1.000
_cell.length_b   1.000
_cell.length_c   1.000
_cell.angle_alpha   90.00
_cell.angle_beta   90.00
_cell.angle_gamma   90.00
#
_symmetry.space_group_name_H-M   'P 1'
#
loop_
_entity.id
_entity.type
_entity.pdbx_description
1 polymer ?
#
loop_
_entity_poly.entity_id
_entity_poly.type
_entity_poly.pdbx_seq_one_letter_code
_entity_poly.pdbx_strand_id
1 'polypeptide(L)'
;MRLTRTLPVAVVAALALTACGGGDDDGATSGAESDTIRVAALAVPAGDMLNFVAEELAPAEGLTVEFVEFSDYNTPNPAVVDGDADANLFQNTTFMETFNEAMGEDLVSVGEVYLPRMGLYSNDFASLEELPDGASVAIPNDPTNEGRALKLLASHGLIEVTEEPITIADITANPRNIEFVEIENATLPQAVEDQDAAIVTAAFALPAGLGEDKMILAEESDSEYYNVLSTTPELADDPRITTLYELLTSDQMDQFLEEQYQGVIIPVE
;
A
#
# COMPACT_ATOMS: atom_id res chain seq x y z
N MET A 1 -60.11 28.20 34.30
CA MET A 1 -60.04 28.58 35.73
C MET A 1 -60.64 27.47 36.58
N ARG A 2 -59.80 26.60 37.17
CA ARG A 2 -60.12 25.74 38.32
C ARG A 2 -58.79 25.15 38.83
N LEU A 3 -58.22 25.83 39.81
CA LEU A 3 -57.13 25.33 40.65
C LEU A 3 -57.67 24.15 41.47
N THR A 4 -56.89 23.07 41.58
CA THR A 4 -56.90 22.24 42.79
C THR A 4 -55.46 21.83 43.11
N ARG A 5 -54.93 22.46 44.16
CA ARG A 5 -53.69 22.09 44.86
C ARG A 5 -54.00 20.89 45.76
N THR A 6 -53.17 19.86 45.73
CA THR A 6 -52.92 18.98 46.87
C THR A 6 -51.42 18.65 46.93
N LEU A 7 -50.85 18.88 48.11
CA LEU A 7 -49.52 18.53 48.63
C LEU A 7 -49.83 17.87 50.00
N PRO A 8 -48.92 17.18 50.75
CA PRO A 8 -47.53 16.76 50.53
C PRO A 8 -47.30 15.27 50.93
N VAL A 9 -46.06 14.77 50.89
CA VAL A 9 -45.34 14.19 52.07
C VAL A 9 -43.85 14.06 51.68
N ALA A 10 -43.00 14.64 52.52
CA ALA A 10 -41.55 14.50 52.48
C ALA A 10 -41.11 13.38 53.44
N VAL A 11 -40.12 12.58 53.04
CA VAL A 11 -39.28 11.82 53.97
C VAL A 11 -37.83 12.02 53.55
N VAL A 12 -37.12 12.79 54.37
CA VAL A 12 -35.66 12.95 54.35
C VAL A 12 -35.10 11.85 55.24
N ALA A 13 -34.25 10.98 54.70
CA ALA A 13 -33.46 10.04 55.48
C ALA A 13 -31.98 10.40 55.31
N ALA A 14 -31.43 11.08 56.33
CA ALA A 14 -30.00 11.24 56.51
C ALA A 14 -29.47 10.02 57.27
N LEU A 15 -28.49 9.31 56.68
CA LEU A 15 -27.62 8.41 57.40
C LEU A 15 -26.18 8.83 57.14
N ALA A 16 -25.53 9.34 58.19
CA ALA A 16 -24.11 9.54 58.25
C ALA A 16 -23.44 8.25 58.73
N LEU A 17 -22.42 7.79 58.03
CA LEU A 17 -21.42 6.84 58.51
C LEU A 17 -20.05 7.28 57.98
N THR A 18 -19.24 7.87 58.85
CA THR A 18 -17.80 8.03 58.70
C THR A 18 -17.09 6.74 59.10
N ALA A 19 -16.23 6.20 58.25
CA ALA A 19 -15.14 5.31 58.66
C ALA A 19 -13.93 5.52 57.74
N CYS A 20 -12.84 5.99 58.33
CA CYS A 20 -11.53 6.15 57.72
C CYS A 20 -10.79 4.81 57.66
N GLY A 21 -9.91 4.66 56.66
CA GLY A 21 -8.58 4.06 56.87
C GLY A 21 -8.33 2.71 56.21
N GLY A 22 -7.43 2.71 55.22
CA GLY A 22 -6.83 1.52 54.64
C GLY A 22 -6.61 1.73 53.15
N GLY A 23 -5.46 2.30 52.77
CA GLY A 23 -5.06 2.34 51.39
C GLY A 23 -4.77 0.93 50.91
N ASP A 24 -5.56 0.48 49.96
CA ASP A 24 -5.13 -0.51 48.97
C ASP A 24 -5.13 0.24 47.65
N ASP A 25 -3.92 0.33 47.12
CA ASP A 25 -3.59 0.73 45.76
C ASP A 25 -4.26 -0.31 44.86
N ASP A 26 -5.54 -0.10 44.54
CA ASP A 26 -6.20 -0.75 43.42
C ASP A 26 -5.48 -0.25 42.18
N GLY A 27 -4.34 -0.89 41.91
CA GLY A 27 -3.68 -0.88 40.63
C GLY A 27 -4.73 -1.25 39.62
N ALA A 28 -5.28 -0.21 38.98
CA ALA A 28 -5.90 -0.34 37.70
C ALA A 28 -4.89 -1.10 36.85
N THR A 29 -5.13 -2.40 36.68
CA THR A 29 -4.74 -3.08 35.46
C THR A 29 -5.39 -2.24 34.38
N SER A 30 -4.61 -1.28 33.85
CA SER A 30 -4.73 -0.86 32.47
C SER A 30 -4.90 -2.17 31.71
N GLY A 31 -6.12 -2.44 31.25
CA GLY A 31 -6.31 -3.48 30.25
C GLY A 31 -5.25 -3.21 29.20
N ALA A 32 -4.50 -4.25 28.82
CA ALA A 32 -3.57 -4.14 27.71
C ALA A 32 -4.31 -3.37 26.61
N GLU A 33 -3.83 -2.15 26.32
CA GLU A 33 -4.12 -1.48 25.06
C GLU A 33 -3.91 -2.58 24.03
N SER A 34 -4.93 -2.89 23.23
CA SER A 34 -4.79 -3.97 22.26
C SER A 34 -3.58 -3.64 21.40
N ASP A 35 -2.58 -4.52 21.37
CA ASP A 35 -1.41 -4.45 20.49
C ASP A 35 -1.83 -4.72 19.02
N THR A 36 -3.00 -4.21 18.64
CA THR A 36 -3.55 -4.26 17.29
C THR A 36 -2.93 -3.14 16.47
N ILE A 37 -2.50 -3.47 15.27
CA ILE A 37 -2.07 -2.52 14.25
C ILE A 37 -2.88 -2.76 12.98
N ARG A 38 -3.53 -1.72 12.46
CA ARG A 38 -4.33 -1.77 11.23
C ARG A 38 -3.48 -1.31 10.07
N VAL A 39 -3.37 -2.12 9.03
CA VAL A 39 -2.52 -1.84 7.88
C VAL A 39 -3.35 -1.81 6.60
N ALA A 40 -3.40 -0.65 5.96
CA ALA A 40 -4.05 -0.45 4.67
C ALA A 40 -3.18 -1.00 3.53
N ALA A 41 -3.72 -1.89 2.71
CA ALA A 41 -3.00 -2.42 1.56
C ALA A 41 -3.95 -2.92 0.46
N LEU A 42 -3.40 -3.20 -0.72
CA LEU A 42 -4.10 -3.99 -1.73
C LEU A 42 -3.98 -5.49 -1.39
N ALA A 43 -4.91 -6.29 -1.91
CA ALA A 43 -4.99 -7.72 -1.64
C ALA A 43 -3.68 -8.49 -1.94
N VAL A 44 -3.01 -8.15 -3.05
CA VAL A 44 -1.79 -8.85 -3.50
C VAL A 44 -0.75 -7.81 -3.91
N PRO A 45 0.56 -8.02 -3.63
CA PRO A 45 1.10 -9.05 -2.74
C PRO A 45 1.01 -8.66 -1.24
N ALA A 46 0.79 -7.38 -0.94
CA ALA A 46 0.87 -6.86 0.42
C ALA A 46 -0.17 -7.47 1.37
N GLY A 47 -1.41 -7.67 0.93
CA GLY A 47 -2.43 -8.37 1.73
C GLY A 47 -2.01 -9.79 2.10
N ASP A 48 -1.43 -10.54 1.15
CA ASP A 48 -0.88 -11.87 1.43
C ASP A 48 0.28 -11.83 2.44
N MET A 49 1.17 -10.84 2.34
CA MET A 49 2.24 -10.61 3.32
C MET A 49 1.67 -10.31 4.71
N LEU A 50 0.68 -9.41 4.79
CA LEU A 50 0.05 -9.03 6.06
C LEU A 50 -0.71 -10.19 6.69
N ASN A 51 -1.39 -11.01 5.89
CA ASN A 51 -2.03 -12.23 6.36
C ASN A 51 -1.00 -13.23 6.90
N PHE A 52 0.11 -13.44 6.19
CA PHE A 52 1.19 -14.30 6.67
C PHE A 52 1.79 -13.80 7.98
N VAL A 53 2.04 -12.49 8.10
CA VAL A 53 2.49 -11.88 9.36
C VAL A 53 1.46 -12.11 10.46
N ALA A 54 0.18 -11.83 10.21
CA ALA A 54 -0.89 -11.94 11.21
C ALA A 54 -1.07 -13.37 11.73
N GLU A 55 -0.96 -14.37 10.85
CA GLU A 55 -1.21 -15.77 11.18
C GLU A 55 0.03 -16.47 11.76
N GLU A 56 1.21 -16.23 11.21
CA GLU A 56 2.39 -17.06 11.46
C GLU A 56 3.48 -16.37 12.28
N LEU A 57 3.60 -15.03 12.22
CA LEU A 57 4.73 -14.31 12.80
C LEU A 57 4.35 -13.45 14.02
N ALA A 58 3.37 -12.57 13.88
CA ALA A 58 2.96 -11.58 14.87
C ALA A 58 2.51 -12.19 16.22
N PRO A 59 1.82 -13.35 16.29
CA PRO A 59 1.38 -13.92 17.56
C PRO A 59 2.54 -14.25 18.53
N ALA A 60 3.73 -14.57 18.01
CA ALA A 60 4.91 -14.84 18.84
C ALA A 60 5.44 -13.58 19.53
N GLU A 61 5.24 -12.41 18.92
CA GLU A 61 5.63 -11.09 19.43
C GLU A 61 4.50 -10.40 20.22
N GLY A 62 3.34 -11.06 20.36
CA GLY A 62 2.17 -10.49 21.04
C GLY A 62 1.45 -9.39 20.24
N LEU A 63 1.81 -9.22 18.97
CA LEU A 63 1.20 -8.23 18.06
C LEU A 63 -0.03 -8.84 17.37
N THR A 64 -1.09 -8.06 17.21
CA THR A 64 -2.23 -8.39 16.36
C THR A 64 -2.18 -7.51 15.12
N VAL A 65 -2.15 -8.10 13.93
CA VAL A 65 -2.16 -7.33 12.66
C VAL A 65 -3.53 -7.46 12.02
N GLU A 66 -4.17 -6.33 11.74
CA GLU A 66 -5.45 -6.25 11.04
C GLU A 66 -5.24 -5.67 9.64
N PHE A 67 -5.47 -6.50 8.62
CA PHE A 67 -5.43 -6.07 7.23
C PHE A 67 -6.70 -5.30 6.84
N VAL A 68 -6.53 -4.08 6.35
CA VAL A 68 -7.59 -3.24 5.78
C VAL A 68 -7.42 -3.21 4.26
N GLU A 69 -8.25 -4.00 3.56
CA GLU A 69 -8.16 -4.18 2.12
C GLU A 69 -8.71 -2.99 1.32
N PHE A 70 -7.94 -2.55 0.32
CA PHE A 70 -8.33 -1.57 -0.68
C PHE A 70 -8.17 -2.14 -2.10
N SER A 71 -8.83 -1.50 -3.07
CA SER A 71 -8.85 -1.91 -4.48
C SER A 71 -8.22 -0.90 -5.42
N ASP A 72 -7.70 0.22 -4.91
CA ASP A 72 -7.11 1.30 -5.70
C ASP A 72 -5.97 1.99 -4.94
N TYR A 73 -5.20 2.81 -5.64
CA TYR A 73 -4.03 3.51 -5.08
C TYR A 73 -4.34 4.88 -4.44
N ASN A 74 -5.55 5.39 -4.56
CA ASN A 74 -5.90 6.73 -4.08
C ASN A 74 -6.46 6.74 -2.66
N THR A 75 -7.08 5.62 -2.22
CA THR A 75 -7.73 5.51 -0.92
C THR A 75 -6.83 5.12 0.28
N PRO A 76 -5.74 4.34 0.14
CA PRO A 76 -5.00 3.88 1.32
C PRO A 76 -4.28 5.00 2.09
N ASN A 77 -3.74 6.01 1.39
CA ASN A 77 -3.08 7.15 2.03
C ASN A 77 -4.04 8.00 2.89
N PRO A 78 -5.20 8.45 2.38
CA PRO A 78 -6.22 9.10 3.19
C PRO A 78 -6.64 8.27 4.41
N ALA A 79 -6.76 6.95 4.29
CA ALA A 79 -7.13 6.09 5.42
C ALA A 79 -6.10 6.13 6.57
N VAL A 80 -4.82 6.28 6.26
CA VAL A 80 -3.77 6.47 7.29
C VAL A 80 -3.83 7.87 7.88
N VAL A 81 -3.97 8.90 7.04
CA VAL A 81 -4.10 10.31 7.48
C VAL A 81 -5.30 10.51 8.41
N ASP A 82 -6.44 9.90 8.07
CA ASP A 82 -7.69 10.02 8.83
C ASP A 82 -7.71 9.12 10.10
N GLY A 83 -6.70 8.26 10.28
CA GLY A 83 -6.60 7.32 11.41
C GLY A 83 -7.49 6.08 11.32
N ASP A 84 -8.03 5.79 10.13
CA ASP A 84 -8.77 4.56 9.83
C ASP A 84 -7.82 3.35 9.72
N ALA A 85 -6.56 3.59 9.37
CA ALA A 85 -5.44 2.65 9.46
C ALA A 85 -4.24 3.31 10.18
N ASP A 86 -3.40 2.50 10.81
CA ASP A 86 -2.22 2.95 11.55
C ASP A 86 -0.96 3.01 10.64
N ALA A 87 -0.97 2.25 9.55
CA ALA A 87 0.06 2.25 8.51
C ALA A 87 -0.53 1.82 7.17
N ASN A 88 0.24 1.95 6.09
CA ASN A 88 -0.06 1.33 4.80
C ASN A 88 1.16 0.64 4.19
N LEU A 89 0.90 -0.35 3.34
CA LEU A 89 1.90 -1.12 2.60
C LEU A 89 1.41 -1.35 1.17
N PHE A 90 1.59 -0.36 0.29
CA PHE A 90 1.13 -0.50 -1.11
C PHE A 90 1.92 0.33 -2.14
N GLN A 91 2.76 1.26 -1.67
CA GLN A 91 3.35 2.33 -2.47
C GLN A 91 4.86 2.41 -2.25
N ASN A 92 5.57 3.02 -3.19
CA ASN A 92 6.97 3.43 -3.02
C ASN A 92 7.08 4.85 -2.45
N THR A 93 8.30 5.24 -2.10
CA THR A 93 8.60 6.57 -1.54
C THR A 93 8.14 7.71 -2.44
N THR A 94 8.39 7.63 -3.75
CA THR A 94 8.01 8.71 -4.70
C THR A 94 6.49 8.93 -4.75
N PHE A 95 5.69 7.85 -4.71
CA PHE A 95 4.23 7.96 -4.69
C PHE A 95 3.74 8.60 -3.39
N MET A 96 4.31 8.22 -2.25
CA MET A 96 4.01 8.81 -0.94
C MET A 96 4.34 10.31 -0.90
N GLU A 97 5.53 10.71 -1.37
CA GLU A 97 5.96 12.11 -1.43
C GLU A 97 5.07 12.93 -2.37
N THR A 98 4.69 12.37 -3.52
CA THR A 98 3.76 13.01 -4.47
C THR A 98 2.39 13.24 -3.82
N PHE A 99 1.88 12.27 -3.07
CA PHE A 99 0.64 12.43 -2.30
C PHE A 99 0.77 13.53 -1.25
N ASN A 100 1.86 13.53 -0.47
CA ASN A 100 2.12 14.54 0.56
C ASN A 100 2.15 15.96 -0.04
N GLU A 101 2.87 16.16 -1.15
CA GLU A 101 2.94 17.45 -1.83
C GLU A 101 1.56 17.90 -2.33
N ALA A 102 0.80 16.98 -2.94
CA ALA A 102 -0.50 17.29 -3.52
C ALA A 102 -1.58 17.60 -2.46
N MET A 103 -1.55 16.89 -1.33
CA MET A 103 -2.59 16.97 -0.30
C MET A 103 -2.21 17.89 0.88
N GLY A 104 -0.94 18.27 1.00
CA GLY A 104 -0.43 19.02 2.15
C GLY A 104 -0.31 18.18 3.41
N GLU A 105 -0.04 16.89 3.24
CA GLU A 105 0.13 15.89 4.31
C GLU A 105 1.61 15.54 4.52
N ASP A 106 1.90 14.73 5.53
CA ASP A 106 3.28 14.39 5.94
C ASP A 106 3.42 12.91 6.31
N LEU A 107 2.91 12.01 5.47
CA LEU A 107 3.18 10.57 5.65
C LEU A 107 4.68 10.31 5.54
N VAL A 108 5.19 9.40 6.38
CA VAL A 108 6.61 9.05 6.43
C VAL A 108 6.83 7.59 6.11
N SER A 109 7.98 7.29 5.52
CA SER A 109 8.44 5.92 5.30
C SER A 109 9.15 5.40 6.55
N VAL A 110 8.78 4.19 6.98
CA VAL A 110 9.46 3.43 8.03
C VAL A 110 10.66 2.68 7.44
N GLY A 111 10.55 2.26 6.17
CA GLY A 111 11.59 1.57 5.42
C GLY A 111 11.03 0.84 4.20
N GLU A 112 11.93 0.46 3.29
CA GLU A 112 11.64 -0.40 2.14
C GLU A 112 11.33 -1.82 2.60
N VAL A 113 10.43 -2.51 1.89
CA VAL A 113 9.97 -3.86 2.28
C VAL A 113 10.11 -4.84 1.12
N TYR A 114 9.59 -4.49 -0.05
CA TYR A 114 9.65 -5.37 -1.23
C TYR A 114 9.58 -4.54 -2.51
N LEU A 115 10.20 -5.03 -3.57
CA LEU A 115 10.08 -4.50 -4.92
C LEU A 115 9.05 -5.33 -5.71
N PRO A 116 7.86 -4.77 -6.00
CA PRO A 116 6.93 -5.35 -6.95
C PRO A 116 7.34 -4.98 -8.36
N ARG A 117 7.88 -5.93 -9.13
CA ARG A 117 8.34 -5.65 -10.50
C ARG A 117 7.18 -5.20 -11.40
N MET A 118 7.38 -4.12 -12.12
CA MET A 118 6.47 -3.68 -13.17
C MET A 118 6.68 -4.52 -14.43
N GLY A 119 5.60 -4.88 -15.12
CA GLY A 119 5.65 -5.67 -16.35
C GLY A 119 4.92 -5.01 -17.51
N LEU A 120 5.42 -5.21 -18.72
CA LEU A 120 4.69 -4.98 -19.97
C LEU A 120 4.11 -6.33 -20.42
N TYR A 121 2.82 -6.34 -20.72
CA TYR A 121 2.07 -7.53 -21.11
C TYR A 121 1.43 -7.35 -22.48
N SER A 122 1.32 -8.44 -23.24
CA SER A 122 0.57 -8.48 -24.49
C SER A 122 -0.11 -9.84 -24.64
N ASN A 123 -1.29 -9.85 -25.26
CA ASN A 123 -1.95 -11.10 -25.68
C ASN A 123 -1.47 -11.58 -27.07
N ASP A 124 -0.94 -10.67 -27.89
CA ASP A 124 -0.65 -10.93 -29.31
C ASP A 124 0.85 -11.05 -29.62
N PHE A 125 1.71 -10.49 -28.76
CA PHE A 125 3.16 -10.44 -28.96
C PHE A 125 3.90 -11.14 -27.83
N ALA A 126 5.02 -11.80 -28.14
CA ALA A 126 5.84 -12.53 -27.18
C ALA A 126 7.11 -11.78 -26.76
N SER A 127 7.47 -10.70 -27.45
CA SER A 127 8.62 -9.85 -27.11
C SER A 127 8.45 -8.41 -27.60
N LEU A 128 9.28 -7.51 -27.10
CA LEU A 128 9.30 -6.09 -27.48
C LEU A 128 9.54 -5.87 -28.99
N GLU A 129 10.36 -6.72 -29.61
CA GLU A 129 10.68 -6.62 -31.03
C GLU A 129 9.50 -6.95 -31.94
N GLU A 130 8.52 -7.71 -31.45
CA GLU A 130 7.34 -8.12 -32.20
C GLU A 130 6.24 -7.06 -32.24
N LEU A 131 6.27 -6.08 -31.32
CA LEU A 131 5.33 -4.95 -31.36
C LEU A 131 5.37 -4.26 -32.74
N PRO A 132 4.25 -3.83 -33.32
CA PRO A 132 4.27 -3.09 -34.59
C PRO A 132 4.76 -1.65 -34.41
N ASP A 133 5.21 -1.02 -35.50
CA ASP A 133 5.32 0.44 -35.50
C ASP A 133 3.92 1.05 -35.40
N GLY A 134 3.75 2.07 -34.55
CA GLY A 134 2.43 2.61 -34.23
C GLY A 134 1.67 1.81 -33.17
N ALA A 135 2.33 0.88 -32.47
CA ALA A 135 1.68 0.07 -31.44
C ALA A 135 1.00 0.94 -30.37
N SER A 136 -0.21 0.58 -29.97
CA SER A 136 -0.88 1.21 -28.83
C SER A 136 -0.44 0.57 -27.51
N VAL A 137 0.07 1.38 -26.59
CA VAL A 137 0.58 0.92 -25.29
C VAL A 137 -0.15 1.64 -24.17
N ALA A 138 -0.94 0.89 -23.40
CA ALA A 138 -1.55 1.42 -22.19
C ALA A 138 -0.52 1.55 -21.05
N ILE A 139 -0.54 2.67 -20.34
CA ILE A 139 0.34 2.96 -19.21
C ILE A 139 -0.46 3.56 -18.03
N PRO A 140 0.05 3.49 -16.79
CA PRO A 140 -0.55 4.17 -15.65
C PRO A 140 -0.72 5.68 -15.89
N ASN A 141 -1.76 6.25 -15.29
CA ASN A 141 -2.08 7.68 -15.40
C ASN A 141 -1.78 8.50 -14.12
N ASP A 142 -1.19 7.88 -13.09
CA ASP A 142 -0.64 8.60 -11.95
C ASP A 142 0.83 8.99 -12.23
N PRO A 143 1.30 10.17 -11.77
CA PRO A 143 2.62 10.68 -12.14
C PRO A 143 3.79 9.74 -11.84
N THR A 144 3.74 9.02 -10.71
CA THR A 144 4.83 8.15 -10.29
C THR A 144 4.93 6.91 -11.18
N ASN A 145 3.81 6.21 -11.40
CA ASN A 145 3.84 4.99 -12.20
C ASN A 145 3.87 5.27 -13.71
N GLU A 146 3.36 6.41 -14.19
CA GLU A 146 3.57 6.87 -15.57
C GLU A 146 5.07 7.05 -15.84
N GLY A 147 5.76 7.81 -14.97
CA GLY A 147 7.19 8.01 -15.07
C GLY A 147 7.99 6.70 -15.00
N ARG A 148 7.63 5.79 -14.08
CA ARG A 148 8.22 4.45 -13.97
C ARG A 148 8.03 3.62 -15.26
N ALA A 149 6.84 3.64 -15.83
CA ALA A 149 6.52 2.94 -17.08
C ALA A 149 7.35 3.48 -18.26
N LEU A 150 7.46 4.81 -18.38
CA LEU A 150 8.26 5.45 -19.42
C LEU A 150 9.77 5.19 -19.23
N LYS A 151 10.28 5.18 -18.00
CA LYS A 151 11.66 4.77 -17.69
C LYS A 151 11.93 3.34 -18.11
N LEU A 152 11.01 2.41 -17.86
CA LEU A 152 11.14 1.00 -18.26
C LEU A 152 11.27 0.86 -19.79
N LEU A 153 10.47 1.60 -20.55
CA LEU A 153 10.56 1.57 -22.02
C LEU A 153 11.83 2.26 -22.53
N ALA A 154 12.27 3.33 -21.86
CA ALA A 154 13.50 4.04 -22.21
C ALA A 154 14.76 3.21 -21.93
N SER A 155 14.81 2.46 -20.82
CA SER A 155 15.95 1.58 -20.50
C SER A 155 16.14 0.46 -21.51
N HIS A 156 15.08 0.11 -22.25
CA HIS A 156 15.09 -0.87 -23.34
C HIS A 156 15.16 -0.24 -24.74
N GLY A 157 15.36 1.07 -24.82
CA GLY A 157 15.60 1.79 -26.08
C GLY A 157 14.39 1.91 -27.01
N LEU A 158 13.16 1.75 -26.50
CA LEU A 158 11.95 1.97 -27.31
C LEU A 158 11.65 3.46 -27.49
N ILE A 159 11.99 4.26 -26.48
CA ILE A 159 11.85 5.72 -26.44
C ILE A 159 13.08 6.35 -25.79
N GLU A 160 13.25 7.66 -25.95
CA GLU A 160 14.17 8.49 -25.15
C GLU A 160 13.34 9.52 -24.38
N VAL A 161 13.69 9.79 -23.13
CA VAL A 161 13.01 10.74 -22.23
C VAL A 161 14.00 11.74 -21.64
N THR A 162 13.54 12.92 -21.20
CA THR A 162 14.38 13.85 -20.43
C THR A 162 14.61 13.39 -18.98
N GLU A 163 15.39 14.17 -18.21
CA GLU A 163 15.44 14.01 -16.76
C GLU A 163 14.09 14.35 -16.11
N GLU A 164 13.91 13.87 -14.88
CA GLU A 164 12.64 13.91 -14.14
C GLU A 164 12.08 15.33 -13.88
N PRO A 165 10.75 15.47 -13.73
CA PRO A 165 9.72 14.43 -13.86
C PRO A 165 9.54 13.93 -15.30
N ILE A 166 9.13 12.67 -15.48
CA ILE A 166 8.95 12.05 -16.79
C ILE A 166 7.45 11.86 -17.04
N THR A 167 6.94 12.52 -18.07
CA THR A 167 5.60 12.31 -18.63
C THR A 167 5.68 12.01 -20.12
N ILE A 168 4.55 11.71 -20.77
CA ILE A 168 4.50 11.58 -22.24
C ILE A 168 5.06 12.84 -22.94
N ALA A 169 4.89 14.02 -22.37
CA ALA A 169 5.38 15.27 -22.93
C ALA A 169 6.92 15.38 -22.94
N ASP A 170 7.60 14.56 -22.14
CA ASP A 170 9.04 14.55 -21.94
C ASP A 170 9.76 13.52 -22.84
N ILE A 171 9.02 12.84 -23.71
CA ILE A 171 9.56 11.93 -24.73
C ILE A 171 10.27 12.74 -25.82
N THR A 172 11.58 12.55 -25.92
CA THR A 172 12.46 13.26 -26.87
C THR A 172 12.69 12.48 -28.16
N ALA A 173 12.57 11.15 -28.13
CA ALA A 173 12.58 10.29 -29.30
C ALA A 173 11.60 9.13 -29.15
N ASN A 174 10.81 8.86 -30.20
CA ASN A 174 9.89 7.73 -30.31
C ASN A 174 9.98 7.15 -31.73
N PRO A 175 11.08 6.44 -32.08
CA PRO A 175 11.37 6.02 -33.45
C PRO A 175 10.33 5.04 -34.01
N ARG A 176 9.62 4.33 -33.14
CA ARG A 176 8.57 3.37 -33.49
C ARG A 176 7.16 3.97 -33.50
N ASN A 177 7.02 5.26 -33.21
CA ASN A 177 5.74 5.97 -33.11
C ASN A 177 4.73 5.28 -32.19
N ILE A 178 5.18 4.74 -31.05
CA ILE A 178 4.30 4.13 -30.04
C ILE A 178 3.23 5.15 -29.62
N GLU A 179 1.97 4.72 -29.61
CA GLU A 179 0.83 5.53 -29.17
C GLU A 179 0.52 5.19 -27.70
N PHE A 180 0.76 6.13 -26.79
CA PHE A 180 0.52 5.94 -25.35
C PHE A 180 -0.94 6.24 -24.98
N VAL A 181 -1.53 5.36 -24.17
CA VAL A 181 -2.89 5.53 -23.62
C VAL A 181 -2.81 5.49 -22.10
N GLU A 182 -3.02 6.62 -21.45
CA GLU A 182 -3.01 6.74 -19.99
C GLU A 182 -4.31 6.16 -19.41
N ILE A 183 -4.19 5.14 -18.55
CA ILE A 183 -5.30 4.42 -17.94
C ILE A 183 -5.06 4.29 -16.43
N GLU A 184 -6.15 4.30 -15.66
CA GLU A 184 -6.11 4.10 -14.22
C GLU A 184 -5.61 2.67 -13.88
N ASN A 185 -4.76 2.54 -12.85
CA ASN A 185 -4.03 1.30 -12.56
C ASN A 185 -4.93 0.08 -12.37
N ALA A 186 -6.04 0.19 -11.64
CA ALA A 186 -6.97 -0.93 -11.44
C ALA A 186 -7.66 -1.38 -12.73
N THR A 187 -7.66 -0.54 -13.76
CA THR A 187 -8.23 -0.82 -15.09
C THR A 187 -7.20 -1.40 -16.07
N LEU A 188 -5.91 -1.15 -15.87
CA LEU A 188 -4.84 -1.59 -16.79
C LEU A 188 -4.82 -3.09 -17.15
N PRO A 189 -5.12 -4.04 -16.23
CA PRO A 189 -5.17 -5.45 -16.60
C PRO A 189 -6.17 -5.75 -17.73
N GLN A 190 -7.28 -5.00 -17.82
CA GLN A 190 -8.28 -5.16 -18.88
C GLN A 190 -7.78 -4.56 -20.20
N ALA A 191 -6.90 -3.55 -20.15
CA ALA A 191 -6.33 -2.92 -21.34
C ALA A 191 -5.45 -3.86 -22.16
N VAL A 192 -4.93 -4.96 -21.57
CA VAL A 192 -4.18 -6.01 -22.27
C VAL A 192 -5.02 -6.69 -23.38
N GLU A 193 -6.35 -6.67 -23.27
CA GLU A 193 -7.25 -7.23 -24.30
C GLU A 193 -7.54 -6.26 -25.46
N ASP A 194 -7.45 -4.95 -25.21
CA ASP A 194 -7.87 -3.91 -26.15
C ASP A 194 -6.71 -3.12 -26.79
N GLN A 195 -5.50 -3.25 -26.25
CA GLN A 195 -4.29 -2.58 -26.72
C GLN A 195 -3.24 -3.59 -27.20
N ASP A 196 -2.28 -3.14 -28.03
CA ASP A 196 -1.17 -4.01 -28.45
C ASP A 196 -0.33 -4.48 -27.26
N ALA A 197 -0.16 -3.61 -26.25
CA ALA A 197 0.40 -3.98 -24.96
C ALA A 197 -0.10 -3.07 -23.82
N ALA A 198 0.05 -3.50 -22.57
CA ALA A 198 -0.18 -2.67 -21.41
C ALA A 198 0.91 -2.86 -20.36
N ILE A 199 1.37 -1.76 -19.77
CA ILE A 199 2.25 -1.77 -18.60
C ILE A 199 1.38 -1.85 -17.36
N VAL A 200 1.60 -2.86 -16.52
CA VAL A 200 0.77 -3.14 -15.33
C VAL A 200 1.68 -3.38 -14.12
N THR A 201 1.36 -2.79 -12.98
CA THR A 201 2.06 -3.06 -11.71
C THR A 201 1.70 -4.46 -11.20
N ALA A 202 2.62 -5.11 -10.46
CA ALA A 202 2.39 -6.47 -9.96
C ALA A 202 1.10 -6.59 -9.12
N ALA A 203 0.77 -5.56 -8.34
CA ALA A 203 -0.42 -5.57 -7.48
C ALA A 203 -1.75 -5.71 -8.24
N PHE A 204 -1.81 -5.25 -9.51
CA PHE A 204 -2.97 -5.43 -10.38
C PHE A 204 -2.80 -6.57 -11.39
N ALA A 205 -1.56 -6.87 -11.79
CA ALA A 205 -1.26 -7.94 -12.71
C ALA A 205 -1.51 -9.33 -12.09
N LEU A 206 -1.01 -9.56 -10.88
CA LEU A 206 -1.08 -10.86 -10.21
C LEU A 206 -2.53 -11.34 -10.00
N PRO A 207 -3.48 -10.53 -9.46
CA PRO A 207 -4.88 -10.95 -9.34
C PRO A 207 -5.57 -11.20 -10.69
N ALA A 208 -5.11 -10.55 -11.76
CA ALA A 208 -5.63 -10.76 -13.12
C ALA A 208 -5.03 -11.99 -13.82
N GLY A 209 -4.16 -12.75 -13.15
CA GLY A 209 -3.46 -13.90 -13.75
C GLY A 209 -2.44 -13.48 -14.81
N LEU A 210 -1.90 -12.26 -14.70
CA LEU A 210 -0.79 -11.75 -15.48
C LEU A 210 0.49 -11.94 -14.66
N GLY A 211 1.05 -13.16 -14.70
CA GLY A 211 2.31 -13.51 -14.05
C GLY A 211 3.54 -13.24 -14.90
N GLU A 212 4.73 -13.56 -14.38
CA GLU A 212 6.01 -13.34 -15.06
C GLU A 212 6.07 -14.01 -16.45
N ASP A 213 5.46 -15.20 -16.58
CA ASP A 213 5.44 -15.97 -17.83
C ASP A 213 4.71 -15.27 -18.99
N LYS A 214 3.96 -14.21 -18.69
CA LYS A 214 3.24 -13.38 -19.67
C LYS A 214 3.87 -12.01 -19.89
N MET A 215 4.90 -11.66 -19.13
CA MET A 215 5.62 -10.40 -19.34
C MET A 215 6.44 -10.51 -20.64
N ILE A 216 6.22 -9.58 -21.57
CA ILE A 216 7.08 -9.42 -22.75
C ILE A 216 8.28 -8.52 -22.46
N LEU A 217 8.18 -7.75 -21.36
CA LEU A 217 9.26 -7.02 -20.73
C LEU A 217 8.96 -6.94 -19.23
N ALA A 218 9.99 -7.12 -18.41
CA ALA A 218 9.90 -7.00 -16.97
C ALA A 218 10.91 -5.97 -16.48
N GLU A 219 10.56 -5.24 -15.43
CA GLU A 219 11.48 -4.38 -14.72
C GLU A 219 12.60 -5.20 -14.07
N GLU A 220 13.81 -4.66 -14.06
CA GLU A 220 15.00 -5.30 -13.50
C GLU A 220 15.02 -5.21 -11.97
N SER A 221 15.81 -6.07 -11.32
CA SER A 221 15.90 -6.15 -9.86
C SER A 221 16.65 -4.99 -9.20
N ASP A 222 17.36 -4.15 -9.98
CA ASP A 222 18.07 -2.96 -9.50
C ASP A 222 17.19 -1.69 -9.46
N SER A 223 15.87 -1.87 -9.61
CA SER A 223 14.88 -0.79 -9.54
C SER A 223 14.83 -0.10 -8.17
N GLU A 224 14.63 1.22 -8.19
CA GLU A 224 14.46 2.07 -7.01
C GLU A 224 13.04 2.06 -6.43
N TYR A 225 12.10 1.33 -7.06
CA TYR A 225 10.68 1.40 -6.75
C TYR A 225 10.22 0.36 -5.71
N TYR A 226 11.03 0.16 -4.66
CA TYR A 226 10.63 -0.64 -3.51
C TYR A 226 9.43 0.00 -2.84
N ASN A 227 8.42 -0.82 -2.55
CA ASN A 227 7.32 -0.43 -1.70
C ASN A 227 7.79 -0.30 -0.26
N VAL A 228 7.30 0.73 0.41
CA VAL A 228 7.63 1.08 1.78
C VAL A 228 6.47 0.80 2.72
N LEU A 229 6.79 0.49 3.98
CA LEU A 229 5.83 0.63 5.06
C LEU A 229 5.73 2.12 5.40
N SER A 230 4.55 2.70 5.24
CA SER A 230 4.30 4.13 5.48
C SER A 230 3.34 4.35 6.64
N THR A 231 3.56 5.40 7.43
CA THR A 231 2.75 5.76 8.60
C THR A 231 2.73 7.28 8.80
N THR A 232 2.02 7.78 9.79
CA THR A 232 2.08 9.21 10.17
C THR A 232 3.31 9.49 11.04
N PRO A 233 3.80 10.74 11.12
CA PRO A 233 4.96 11.07 11.94
C PRO A 233 4.78 10.71 13.42
N GLU A 234 3.55 10.76 13.93
CA GLU A 234 3.22 10.41 15.32
C GLU A 234 3.43 8.92 15.63
N LEU A 235 3.31 8.05 14.62
CA LEU A 235 3.44 6.60 14.74
C LEU A 235 4.79 6.07 14.24
N ALA A 236 5.66 6.94 13.71
CA ALA A 236 6.97 6.55 13.17
C ALA A 236 7.85 5.79 14.18
N ASP A 237 7.80 6.18 15.45
CA ASP A 237 8.53 5.56 16.55
C ASP A 237 7.66 4.59 17.39
N ASP A 238 6.45 4.22 16.92
CA ASP A 238 5.58 3.27 17.63
C ASP A 238 6.24 1.88 17.64
N PRO A 239 6.39 1.24 18.82
CA PRO A 239 6.97 -0.11 18.91
C PRO A 239 6.25 -1.14 18.05
N ARG A 240 4.93 -1.02 17.85
CA ARG A 240 4.14 -1.93 17.00
C ARG A 240 4.51 -1.78 15.53
N ILE A 241 4.78 -0.55 15.07
CA ILE A 241 5.26 -0.26 13.71
C ILE A 241 6.66 -0.86 13.53
N THR A 242 7.53 -0.67 14.51
CA THR A 242 8.89 -1.25 14.49
C THR A 242 8.84 -2.77 14.40
N THR A 243 8.05 -3.44 15.26
CA THR A 243 7.87 -4.89 15.21
C THR A 243 7.27 -5.35 13.89
N LEU A 244 6.23 -4.67 13.38
CA LEU A 244 5.66 -5.01 12.08
C LEU A 244 6.71 -4.94 10.95
N TYR A 245 7.52 -3.87 10.93
CA TYR A 245 8.58 -3.71 9.94
C TYR A 245 9.62 -4.83 10.02
N GLU A 246 10.06 -5.21 11.23
CA GLU A 246 10.99 -6.33 11.45
C GLU A 246 10.41 -7.67 10.96
N LEU A 247 9.11 -7.91 11.15
CA LEU A 247 8.45 -9.13 10.66
C LEU A 247 8.32 -9.14 9.13
N LEU A 248 7.98 -8.00 8.53
CA LEU A 248 7.87 -7.82 7.07
C LEU A 248 9.21 -7.91 6.34
N THR A 249 10.33 -7.78 7.05
CA THR A 249 11.70 -7.82 6.50
C THR A 249 12.53 -8.98 7.08
N SER A 250 11.85 -10.02 7.57
CA SER A 250 12.49 -11.20 8.16
C SER A 250 12.82 -12.27 7.12
N ASP A 251 13.82 -13.11 7.39
CA ASP A 251 14.16 -14.30 6.57
C ASP A 251 12.93 -15.20 6.27
N GLN A 252 11.96 -15.24 7.19
CA GLN A 252 10.72 -16.00 7.02
C GLN A 252 9.79 -15.37 5.99
N MET A 253 9.74 -14.03 5.94
CA MET A 253 9.03 -13.31 4.89
C MET A 253 9.71 -13.48 3.53
N ASP A 254 11.04 -13.41 3.48
CA ASP A 254 11.79 -13.63 2.23
C ASP A 254 11.51 -15.01 1.64
N GLN A 255 11.52 -16.04 2.49
CA GLN A 255 11.16 -17.39 2.08
C GLN A 255 9.71 -17.47 1.56
N PHE A 256 8.77 -16.82 2.27
CA PHE A 256 7.38 -16.77 1.84
C PHE A 256 7.26 -16.12 0.45
N LEU A 257 7.90 -14.97 0.23
CA LEU A 257 7.86 -14.25 -1.05
C LEU A 257 8.47 -15.06 -2.19
N GLU A 258 9.62 -15.69 -1.97
CA GLU A 258 10.28 -16.54 -2.97
C GLU A 258 9.40 -17.74 -3.36
N GLU A 259 8.80 -18.42 -2.37
CA GLU A 259 7.94 -19.58 -2.62
C GLU A 259 6.63 -19.21 -3.33
N GLN A 260 6.02 -18.07 -2.99
CA GLN A 260 4.74 -17.65 -3.56
C GLN A 260 4.87 -16.98 -4.92
N TYR A 261 5.89 -16.11 -5.09
CA TYR A 261 5.95 -15.18 -6.22
C TYR A 261 7.11 -15.42 -7.18
N GLN A 262 8.03 -16.34 -6.87
CA GLN A 262 9.06 -16.84 -7.80
C GLN A 262 9.86 -15.74 -8.52
N GLY A 263 10.15 -14.62 -7.85
CA GLY A 263 10.91 -13.49 -8.42
C GLY A 263 10.09 -12.36 -9.05
N VAL A 264 8.76 -12.40 -9.03
CA VAL A 264 7.91 -11.24 -9.38
C VAL A 264 7.95 -10.18 -8.27
N ILE A 265 7.99 -10.65 -7.02
CA ILE A 265 8.11 -9.82 -5.83
C ILE A 265 9.48 -10.10 -5.21
N ILE A 266 10.34 -9.09 -5.16
CA ILE A 266 11.71 -9.20 -4.65
C ILE A 266 11.74 -8.64 -3.22
N PRO A 267 12.17 -9.39 -2.20
CA PRO A 267 12.35 -8.86 -0.85
C PRO A 267 13.45 -7.79 -0.81
N VAL A 268 13.39 -6.88 0.17
CA VAL A 268 14.50 -5.96 0.47
C VAL A 268 15.70 -6.75 1.03
N GLU A 269 16.93 -6.35 0.67
CA GLU A 269 18.20 -6.97 1.15
C GLU A 269 18.69 -6.42 2.51
#